data_AF-A0AAW2J2V8-F1
#
_entry.id   AF-A0AAW2J2V8-F1
#
_cell.length_a   1.000
_cell.length_b   1.000
_cell.length_c   1.000
_cell.angle_alpha   90.00
_cell.angle_beta   90.00
_cell.angle_gamma   90.00
#
_symmetry.space_group_name_H-M   'P 1'
#
loop_
_entity.id
_entity.type
_entity.pdbx_description
1 polymer ?
#
loop_
_entity_poly.entity_id
_entity_poly.type
_entity_poly.pdbx_seq_one_letter_code
_entity_poly.pdbx_strand_id
1 'polypeptide(L)'
;MSKNPLTLIIDTNKFNDANDIDWLRNLRIVLDFEYQDYVLEKELPTVLPEGSSLEERLTFDKWLEGNRKVRSIILASMTNEIQKQYDR
;
A
#
# COMPACT_ATOMS: atom_id res chain seq x y z
N MET A 1 24.75 2.20 9.11
CA MET A 1 23.43 1.61 9.40
C MET A 1 23.10 0.64 8.29
N SER A 2 22.80 -0.62 8.60
CA SER A 2 22.29 -1.57 7.59
C SER A 2 20.94 -1.08 7.08
N LYS A 3 20.76 -1.00 5.76
CA LYS A 3 19.45 -0.71 5.18
C LYS A 3 18.50 -1.86 5.53
N ASN A 4 17.25 -1.54 5.88
CA ASN A 4 16.22 -2.56 6.07
C ASN A 4 16.05 -3.34 4.74
N PRO A 5 16.12 -4.68 4.73
CA PRO A 5 15.96 -5.47 3.51
C PRO A 5 14.72 -5.11 2.68
N LEU A 6 13.62 -4.71 3.32
CA LEU A 6 12.39 -4.29 2.63
C LEU A 6 12.56 -2.94 1.93
N THR A 7 13.24 -1.99 2.57
CA THR A 7 13.56 -0.70 1.92
C THR A 7 14.47 -0.91 0.71
N LEU A 8 15.37 -1.89 0.76
CA LEU A 8 16.23 -2.24 -0.36
C LEU A 8 15.44 -2.85 -1.53
N ILE A 9 14.46 -3.72 -1.25
CA ILE A 9 13.57 -4.31 -2.27
C ILE A 9 12.83 -3.22 -3.04
N ILE A 10 12.26 -2.25 -2.31
CA ILE A 10 11.51 -1.12 -2.86
C ILE A 10 12.42 -0.17 -3.65
N ASP A 11 13.58 0.18 -3.11
CA ASP A 11 14.54 1.08 -3.78
C ASP A 11 15.10 0.48 -5.08
N THR A 12 15.34 -0.83 -5.11
CA THR A 12 15.98 -1.51 -6.24
C THR A 12 14.99 -1.84 -7.35
N ASN A 13 13.71 -2.05 -7.03
CA ASN A 13 12.68 -2.48 -7.97
C ASN A 13 11.57 -1.46 -8.12
N LYS A 14 11.94 -0.17 -8.15
CA LYS A 14 10.97 0.90 -8.35
C LYS A 14 10.17 0.69 -9.62
N PHE A 15 8.87 0.95 -9.55
CA PHE A 15 7.99 0.89 -10.70
C PHE A 15 8.42 1.91 -11.75
N ASN A 16 8.58 1.46 -13.00
CA ASN A 16 9.07 2.25 -14.13
C ASN A 16 8.26 2.04 -15.42
N ASP A 17 6.98 1.66 -15.30
CA ASP A 17 6.06 1.28 -16.38
C ASP A 17 6.42 0.01 -17.18
N ALA A 18 7.67 -0.47 -17.10
CA ALA A 18 8.13 -1.66 -17.84
C ALA A 18 8.27 -2.91 -16.96
N ASN A 19 8.17 -2.78 -15.64
CA ASN A 19 8.43 -3.85 -14.67
C ASN A 19 7.23 -4.16 -13.75
N ASP A 20 6.00 -3.99 -14.25
CA ASP A 20 4.76 -4.14 -13.50
C ASP A 20 4.64 -5.47 -12.72
N ILE A 21 4.96 -6.60 -13.34
CA ILE A 21 4.86 -7.94 -12.73
C ILE A 21 5.87 -8.10 -11.57
N ASP A 22 7.12 -7.70 -11.79
CA ASP A 22 8.19 -7.84 -10.79
C ASP A 22 8.01 -6.82 -9.65
N TRP A 23 7.62 -5.61 -9.99
CA TRP A 23 7.26 -4.58 -9.02
C TRP A 23 6.10 -5.05 -8.12
N LEU A 24 5.01 -5.57 -8.70
CA LEU A 24 3.86 -6.05 -7.94
C LEU A 24 4.24 -7.23 -7.04
N ARG A 25 5.09 -8.15 -7.51
CA ARG A 25 5.60 -9.25 -6.68
C ARG A 25 6.39 -8.74 -5.48
N ASN A 26 7.29 -7.78 -5.69
CA ASN A 26 8.08 -7.18 -4.63
C ASN A 26 7.23 -6.36 -3.64
N LEU A 27 6.24 -5.63 -4.15
CA LEU A 27 5.28 -4.89 -3.35
C LEU A 27 4.50 -5.84 -2.42
N ARG A 28 4.01 -6.98 -2.93
CA ARG A 28 3.31 -7.98 -2.12
C ARG A 28 4.16 -8.52 -0.97
N ILE A 29 5.46 -8.76 -1.18
CA ILE A 29 6.38 -9.20 -0.11
C ILE A 29 6.45 -8.16 1.01
N VAL A 30 6.54 -6.88 0.64
CA VAL A 30 6.59 -5.78 1.62
C VAL A 30 5.26 -5.62 2.35
N LEU A 31 4.14 -5.72 1.65
CA LEU A 31 2.81 -5.60 2.26
C LEU A 31 2.49 -6.77 3.19
N ASP A 32 2.85 -7.99 2.81
CA ASP A 32 2.73 -9.19 3.66
C ASP A 32 3.51 -9.02 4.97
N PHE A 33 4.76 -8.56 4.88
CA PHE A 33 5.56 -8.27 6.07
C PHE A 33 4.92 -7.20 6.98
N GLU A 34 4.27 -6.20 6.39
CA GLU A 34 3.60 -5.12 7.11
C GLU A 34 2.17 -5.49 7.56
N TYR A 35 1.72 -6.72 7.31
CA TYR A 35 0.37 -7.24 7.53
C TYR A 35 -0.72 -6.39 6.85
N GLN A 36 -0.44 -5.89 5.65
CA GLN A 36 -1.34 -5.03 4.85
C GLN A 36 -1.67 -5.58 3.47
N ASP A 37 -1.29 -6.82 3.16
CA ASP A 37 -1.61 -7.50 1.90
C ASP A 37 -3.12 -7.57 1.63
N TYR A 38 -3.93 -7.72 2.69
CA TYR A 38 -5.40 -7.73 2.62
C TYR A 38 -6.01 -6.48 1.94
N VAL A 39 -5.31 -5.34 1.96
CA VAL A 39 -5.76 -4.09 1.32
C VAL A 39 -5.76 -4.21 -0.20
N LEU A 40 -4.90 -5.06 -0.77
CA LEU A 40 -4.89 -5.30 -2.22
C LEU A 40 -6.04 -6.18 -2.69
N GLU A 41 -6.60 -7.00 -1.80
CA GLU A 41 -7.65 -7.97 -2.14
C GLU A 41 -9.07 -7.44 -1.89
N LYS A 42 -9.20 -6.50 -0.95
CA LYS A 42 -10.51 -6.00 -0.50
C LYS A 42 -10.64 -4.51 -0.71
N GLU A 43 -11.46 -4.16 -1.70
CA GLU A 43 -12.08 -2.83 -1.77
C GLU A 43 -13.15 -2.76 -0.67
N LEU A 44 -12.84 -2.08 0.44
CA LEU A 44 -13.86 -1.74 1.44
C LEU A 44 -14.53 -0.41 1.07
N PRO A 45 -15.80 -0.20 1.50
CA PRO A 45 -16.53 1.01 1.18
C PRO A 45 -15.76 2.24 1.62
N THR A 46 -15.68 3.27 0.78
CA THR A 46 -14.98 4.53 1.10
C THR A 46 -15.72 5.37 2.15
N VAL A 47 -16.98 5.04 2.42
CA VAL A 47 -17.86 5.74 3.36
C VAL A 47 -18.63 4.71 4.17
N LEU A 48 -18.65 4.92 5.49
CA LEU A 48 -19.45 4.13 6.41
C LEU A 48 -20.90 4.69 6.46
N PRO A 49 -21.95 3.86 6.29
CA PRO A 49 -23.33 4.32 6.37
C PRO A 49 -23.70 4.95 7.73
N GLU A 50 -24.65 5.90 7.71
CA GLU A 50 -25.26 6.37 8.96
C GLU A 50 -25.96 5.22 9.69
N GLY A 51 -25.71 5.12 11.00
CA GLY A 51 -26.26 4.05 11.83
C GLY A 51 -25.38 2.80 11.96
N SER A 52 -24.20 2.76 11.33
CA SER A 52 -23.26 1.65 11.53
C SER A 52 -22.88 1.47 12.99
N SER A 53 -22.78 0.20 13.38
CA SER A 53 -22.38 -0.30 14.68
C SER A 53 -20.95 0.12 15.05
N LEU A 54 -20.61 0.00 16.33
CA LEU A 54 -19.25 0.27 16.80
C LEU A 54 -18.22 -0.67 16.16
N GLU A 55 -18.57 -1.94 15.95
CA GLU A 55 -17.68 -2.94 15.34
C GLU A 55 -17.38 -2.62 13.87
N GLU A 56 -18.40 -2.18 13.12
CA GLU A 56 -18.23 -1.72 11.73
C GLU A 56 -17.35 -0.48 11.65
N ARG A 57 -17.52 0.48 12.57
CA ARG A 57 -16.65 1.68 12.66
C ARG A 57 -15.20 1.31 12.93
N LEU A 58 -14.95 0.45 13.93
CA LEU A 58 -13.59 0.02 14.27
C LEU A 58 -12.92 -0.74 13.12
N THR A 59 -13.68 -1.55 12.39
CA THR A 59 -13.18 -2.26 11.21
C THR A 59 -12.84 -1.30 10.08
N PHE A 60 -13.70 -0.31 9.84
CA PHE A 60 -13.48 0.74 8.85
C PHE A 60 -12.26 1.61 9.18
N ASP A 61 -12.09 2.03 10.43
CA ASP A 61 -10.93 2.81 10.86
C ASP A 61 -9.61 2.06 10.66
N LYS A 62 -9.57 0.76 11.04
CA LYS A 62 -8.41 -0.11 10.79
C LYS A 62 -8.09 -0.22 9.31
N TRP A 63 -9.12 -0.35 8.46
CA TRP A 63 -8.92 -0.39 7.02
C TRP A 63 -8.39 0.95 6.48
N LEU A 64 -8.91 2.09 6.94
CA LEU A 64 -8.42 3.41 6.51
C LEU A 64 -6.93 3.59 6.87
N GLU A 65 -6.53 3.15 8.06
CA GLU A 65 -5.13 3.16 8.48
C GLU A 65 -4.26 2.28 7.58
N GLY A 66 -4.70 1.04 7.32
CA GLY A 66 -4.01 0.13 6.41
C GLY A 66 -3.91 0.68 4.99
N ASN A 67 -5.00 1.19 4.44
CA ASN A 67 -5.06 1.81 3.13
C ASN A 67 -4.11 3.01 3.01
N ARG A 68 -4.05 3.87 4.04
CA ARG A 68 -3.08 4.98 4.08
C ARG A 68 -1.64 4.48 4.05
N LYS A 69 -1.33 3.41 4.79
CA LYS A 69 0.00 2.79 4.81
C LYS A 69 0.36 2.19 3.45
N VAL A 70 -0.53 1.40 2.85
CA VAL A 70 -0.34 0.80 1.52
C VAL A 70 -0.15 1.87 0.45
N ARG A 71 -0.98 2.92 0.43
CA ARG A 71 -0.80 4.05 -0.50
C ARG A 71 0.58 4.69 -0.37
N SER A 72 1.07 4.86 0.86
CA SER A 72 2.41 5.42 1.10
C SER A 72 3.52 4.50 0.57
N ILE A 73 3.39 3.18 0.77
CA ILE A 73 4.35 2.18 0.26
C ILE A 73 4.33 2.16 -1.28
N ILE A 74 3.15 2.16 -1.90
CA ILE A 74 2.99 2.18 -3.37
C ILE A 74 3.69 3.42 -3.94
N LEU A 75 3.42 4.62 -3.41
CA LEU A 75 4.06 5.86 -3.88
C LEU A 75 5.58 5.82 -3.68
N ALA A 76 6.07 5.35 -2.53
CA ALA A 76 7.51 5.23 -2.28
C ALA A 76 8.20 4.21 -3.21
N SER A 77 7.45 3.23 -3.70
CA SER A 77 7.91 2.20 -4.63
C SER A 77 7.89 2.60 -6.09
N MET A 78 7.51 3.83 -6.40
CA MET A 78 7.56 4.37 -7.76
C MET A 78 8.86 5.13 -8.01
N THR A 79 9.25 5.20 -9.28
CA THR A 79 10.20 6.22 -9.73
C THR A 79 9.64 7.62 -9.47
N ASN A 80 10.51 8.62 -9.31
CA ASN A 80 10.08 9.98 -9.00
C ASN A 80 9.18 10.56 -10.11
N GLU A 81 9.43 10.17 -11.36
CA GLU A 81 8.70 10.58 -12.55
C GLU A 81 7.26 10.07 -12.49
N ILE A 82 7.06 8.80 -12.13
CA ILE A 82 5.74 8.18 -12.01
C ILE A 82 5.04 8.64 -10.73
N GLN A 83 5.76 8.69 -9.61
CA GLN A 83 5.22 9.12 -8.32
C GLN A 83 4.53 10.49 -8.44
N LYS A 84 5.15 11.46 -9.11
CA LYS A 84 4.57 12.81 -9.33
C LYS A 84 3.23 12.80 -10.07
N GLN A 85 2.92 11.75 -10.83
CA GLN A 85 1.65 11.62 -11.53
C GLN A 85 0.52 11.19 -10.56
N TYR A 86 0.87 10.43 -9.52
CA TYR A 86 -0.08 9.83 -8.57
C TYR A 86 -0.07 10.49 -7.18
N ASP A 87 0.92 11.33 -6.86
CA ASP A 87 1.05 12.06 -5.59
C ASP A 87 0.18 13.33 -5.51
N ARG A 88 -1.08 13.24 -5.98
CA ARG A 88 -2.06 14.34 -5.89
C ARG A 88 -2.83 14.34 -4.58
#